data_AF-A0A482X1G3-F1
#
_entry.id   AF-A0A482X1G3-F1
#
_cell.length_a   1.000
_cell.length_b   1.000
_cell.length_c   1.000
_cell.angle_alpha   90.00
_cell.angle_beta   90.00
_cell.angle_gamma   90.00
#
_symmetry.space_group_name_H-M   'P 1'
#
loop_
_entity.id
_entity.type
_entity.pdbx_description
1 polymer ?
#
loop_
_entity_poly.entity_id
_entity_poly.type
_entity_poly.pdbx_seq_one_letter_code
_entity_poly.pdbx_strand_id
1 'polypeptide(L)' 'MELMHARPRRRFNRGIKRKPLALIKKLRKAKKEAPPNEKPEVVKTHLRNMVIVPEMVGSIVGVYNGKAFSQVEVK' A
#
# COMPACT_ATOMS: atom_id res chain seq x y z
N MET A 1 -16.01 -8.49 -5.33
CA MET A 1 -15.52 -7.09 -5.40
C MET A 1 -16.66 -6.08 -5.35
N GLU A 2 -17.79 -6.47 -4.74
CA GLU A 2 -19.06 -5.75 -4.74
C GLU A 2 -19.04 -4.51 -3.84
N LEU A 3 -18.28 -4.58 -2.74
CA LEU A 3 -18.11 -3.52 -1.75
C LEU A 3 -17.23 -2.34 -2.22
N MET A 4 -16.70 -2.40 -3.45
CA MET A 4 -15.79 -1.39 -4.00
C MET A 4 -16.52 -0.47 -4.99
N HIS A 5 -16.27 0.83 -4.90
CA HIS A 5 -16.79 1.81 -5.86
C HIS A 5 -16.40 1.47 -7.32
N ALA A 6 -17.12 2.03 -8.29
CA ALA A 6 -16.93 1.76 -9.71
C ALA A 6 -15.48 1.95 -10.19
N ARG A 7 -14.78 2.97 -9.70
CA ARG A 7 -13.38 3.29 -10.08
C ARG A 7 -12.38 2.21 -9.62
N PRO A 8 -12.31 1.81 -8.33
CA PRO A 8 -11.51 0.67 -7.91
C PRO A 8 -11.83 -0.63 -8.66
N ARG A 9 -13.12 -1.00 -8.82
CA ARG A 9 -13.51 -2.21 -9.55
C ARG A 9 -12.98 -2.23 -10.98
N ARG A 10 -13.16 -1.12 -11.72
CA ARG A 10 -12.63 -0.97 -13.08
C ARG A 10 -11.13 -1.19 -13.15
N ARG A 11 -10.39 -0.74 -12.14
CA ARG A 11 -8.93 -0.91 -12.10
C ARG A 11 -8.52 -2.36 -11.89
N PHE A 12 -9.16 -3.06 -10.97
CA PHE A 12 -8.86 -4.47 -10.74
C PHE A 12 -9.27 -5.34 -11.94
N ASN A 13 -10.42 -5.06 -12.57
CA ASN A 13 -10.85 -5.77 -13.78
C ASN A 13 -9.90 -5.56 -14.97
N ARG A 14 -9.27 -4.39 -15.07
CA ARG A 14 -8.23 -4.12 -16.09
C ARG A 14 -6.87 -4.76 -15.77
N GLY A 15 -6.73 -5.38 -14.60
CA GLY A 15 -5.52 -6.05 -14.15
C GLY A 15 -4.57 -5.18 -13.32
N ILE A 16 -3.84 -5.84 -12.41
CA ILE A 16 -2.83 -5.23 -11.57
C ILE A 16 -1.47 -5.35 -12.24
N LYS A 17 -0.81 -4.21 -12.52
CA LYS A 17 0.56 -4.19 -13.08
C LYS A 17 1.59 -4.74 -12.07
N ARG A 18 2.76 -5.17 -12.56
CA ARG A 18 3.89 -5.68 -11.73
C ARG A 18 4.30 -4.75 -10.57
N LYS A 19 4.27 -3.43 -10.77
CA LYS A 19 4.73 -2.43 -9.78
C LYS A 19 3.90 -2.46 -8.47
N PRO A 20 2.55 -2.38 -8.51
CA PRO A 20 1.70 -2.60 -7.33
C PRO A 20 1.94 -3.93 -6.59
N LEU A 21 2.16 -5.03 -7.33
CA LEU A 21 2.42 -6.35 -6.72
C LEU A 21 3.74 -6.35 -5.93
N ALA A 22 4.79 -5.71 -6.46
CA ALA A 22 6.05 -5.55 -5.76
C ALA A 22 5.90 -4.72 -4.48
N LEU A 23 5.05 -3.69 -4.48
CA LEU A 23 4.76 -2.89 -3.28
C LEU A 23 4.06 -3.74 -2.20
N ILE A 24 3.06 -4.54 -2.59
CA ILE A 24 2.36 -5.45 -1.67
C ILE A 24 3.35 -6.45 -1.07
N LYS A 25 4.25 -7.03 -1.88
CA LYS A 25 5.26 -7.98 -1.38
C LYS A 25 6.20 -7.34 -0.35
N LYS A 26 6.63 -6.10 -0.57
CA LYS A 26 7.46 -5.34 0.38
C LYS A 26 6.71 -5.05 1.68
N LEU A 27 5.43 -4.67 1.59
CA LEU A 27 4.59 -4.42 2.76
C LEU A 27 4.30 -5.68 3.56
N ARG A 28 4.04 -6.82 2.90
CA ARG A 28 3.89 -8.12 3.56
C ARG A 28 5.16 -8.54 4.30
N LYS A 29 6.33 -8.28 3.71
CA LYS A 29 7.62 -8.55 4.36
C LYS A 29 7.80 -7.67 5.60
N ALA A 30 7.60 -6.36 5.47
CA ALA A 30 7.72 -5.41 6.58
C ALA A 30 6.75 -5.71 7.73
N LYS A 31 5.51 -6.13 7.42
CA LYS A 31 4.51 -6.52 8.43
C LYS A 31 4.85 -7.85 9.13
N LYS A 32 5.53 -8.77 8.46
CA LYS A 32 5.96 -10.06 9.04
C LYS A 32 7.19 -9.94 9.92
N GLU A 33 8.10 -9.03 9.56
CA GLU A 33 9.36 -8.80 10.29
C GLU A 33 9.19 -7.85 11.48
N ALA A 34 8.07 -7.12 11.56
CA ALA A 34 7.78 -6.25 12.68
C ALA A 34 7.47 -7.03 13.97
N PRO A 35 8.04 -6.65 15.12
CA PRO A 35 7.68 -7.20 16.42
C PRO A 35 6.19 -6.99 16.75
N PRO A 36 5.58 -7.85 17.58
CA PRO A 36 4.23 -7.63 18.08
C PRO A 36 4.18 -6.28 18.81
N ASN A 37 3.26 -5.39 18.41
CA ASN A 37 3.08 -4.01 18.91
C ASN A 37 4.03 -2.92 18.40
N GLU A 38 5.03 -3.21 17.55
CA GLU A 38 5.86 -2.16 16.96
C GLU A 38 5.40 -1.75 15.56
N LYS A 39 5.62 -0.47 15.25
CA LYS A 39 5.27 0.11 13.96
C LYS A 39 6.21 -0.45 12.88
N PRO A 40 5.68 -1.08 11.81
CA PRO A 40 6.50 -1.67 10.76
C PRO A 40 7.32 -0.62 10.00
N GLU A 41 8.42 -1.06 9.39
CA GLU A 41 9.34 -0.20 8.65
C GLU A 41 8.63 0.60 7.54
N VAL A 42 9.01 1.87 7.39
CA VAL A 42 8.38 2.79 6.44
C VAL A 42 8.71 2.39 5.01
N VAL A 43 7.72 1.88 4.28
CA VAL A 43 7.90 1.54 2.86
C VAL A 43 7.69 2.78 2.00
N LYS A 44 8.76 3.28 1.39
CA LYS A 44 8.73 4.44 0.48
C LYS A 44 8.18 4.05 -0.90
N THR A 45 7.24 4.85 -1.43
CA THR A 45 6.63 4.63 -2.75
C THR A 45 6.36 5.93 -3.49
N HIS A 46 6.56 5.91 -4.80
CA HIS A 46 6.11 6.95 -5.73
C HIS A 46 4.73 6.63 -6.33
N LEU A 47 4.19 5.44 -6.06
CA LEU A 47 2.92 4.98 -6.62
C LEU A 47 1.75 5.58 -5.85
N ARG A 48 1.37 6.82 -6.19
CA ARG A 48 0.19 7.51 -5.61
C ARG A 48 -1.14 6.99 -6.10
N ASN A 49 -1.12 6.25 -7.21
CA ASN A 49 -2.35 5.77 -7.85
C ASN A 49 -2.88 4.49 -7.21
N MET A 50 -2.13 3.81 -6.33
CA MET A 50 -2.51 2.53 -5.69
C MET A 50 -3.80 2.65 -4.87
N VAL A 51 -4.72 1.69 -5.01
CA VAL A 51 -5.88 1.58 -4.10
C VAL A 51 -5.39 0.88 -2.84
N ILE A 52 -5.81 1.37 -1.67
CA ILE A 52 -5.52 0.72 -0.40
C ILE A 52 -6.23 -0.64 -0.39
N VAL A 53 -5.44 -1.69 -0.23
CA VAL A 53 -5.93 -3.06 -0.07
C VAL A 53 -5.97 -3.36 1.43
N PRO A 54 -6.94 -4.12 1.96
CA PRO A 54 -7.05 -4.40 3.39
C PRO A 54 -5.78 -5.00 4.02
N GLU A 55 -4.97 -5.73 3.25
CA GLU A 55 -3.68 -6.25 3.72
C GLU A 55 -2.66 -5.16 4.10
N MET A 56 -2.82 -3.94 3.59
CA MET A 56 -1.96 -2.79 3.86
C MET A 56 -2.29 -2.11 5.19
N VAL A 57 -3.41 -2.46 5.83
CA VAL A 57 -3.83 -1.88 7.12
C VAL A 57 -2.81 -2.23 8.21
N GLY A 58 -2.44 -1.22 8.99
CA GLY A 58 -1.40 -1.29 10.01
C GLY A 58 0.03 -1.13 9.48
N SER A 59 0.21 -0.80 8.20
CA SER A 59 1.53 -0.48 7.62
C SER A 59 1.75 1.03 7.50
N ILE A 60 3.00 1.48 7.65
CA ILE A 60 3.39 2.87 7.38
C ILE A 60 3.93 2.97 5.96
N VAL A 61 3.26 3.76 5.14
CA VAL A 61 3.62 3.99 3.74
C VAL A 61 4.13 5.42 3.58
N GLY A 62 5.36 5.55 3.10
CA GLY A 62 5.93 6.84 2.71
C GLY A 62 5.49 7.19 1.29
N VAL A 63 4.54 8.12 1.12
CA VAL A 63 4.04 8.54 -0.20
C VAL A 63 4.82 9.77 -0.69
N TYR A 64 5.47 9.66 -1.85
CA TYR A 64 6.19 10.79 -2.45
C TYR A 64 5.22 11.85 -2.99
N ASN A 65 5.42 13.11 -2.58
CA ASN A 65 4.57 14.24 -3.01
C ASN A 65 5.22 15.14 -4.08
N GLY A 66 6.47 14.88 -4.47
CA GLY A 66 7.24 15.74 -5.39
C GLY A 66 8.50 16.36 -4.75
N LYS A 67 8.52 16.47 -3.41
CA LYS A 67 9.65 17.02 -2.64
C LYS A 67 10.11 16.08 -1.52
N ALA A 68 9.17 15.45 -0.82
CA ALA A 68 9.45 14.58 0.32
C ALA A 68 8.51 13.37 0.35
N PHE A 69 8.88 12.38 1.16
CA PHE A 69 8.02 11.24 1.49
C PHE A 69 7.19 11.57 2.72
N SER A 70 5.89 11.75 2.53
CA SER A 70 4.94 11.91 3.63
C SER A 70 4.65 10.54 4.22
N GLN A 71 4.89 10.37 5.52
CA GLN A 71 4.59 9.14 6.23
C GLN A 71 3.08 9.07 6.50
N VAL A 72 2.42 8.08 5.92
CA VAL A 72 0.98 7.84 6.11
C VAL A 72 0.81 6.49 6.79
N GLU A 73 0.18 6.51 7.96
CA GLU A 73 -0.28 5.31 8.64
C GLU A 73 -1.62 4.87 8.04
N VAL A 74 -1.67 3.66 7.50
CA VAL A 74 -2.88 3.11 6.89
C VAL A 74 -3.75 2.53 7.99
N LYS A 75 -4.79 3.28 8.38
CA LYS A 75 -5.88 2.84 9.27
C LYS A 75 -6.95 2.08 8.48
#